data_AF-A0A1R4LQU5-F1
#
_entry.id   AF-A0A1R4LQU5-F1
#
_cell.length_a   1.000
_cell.length_b   1.000
_cell.length_c   1.000
_cell.angle_alpha   90.00
_cell.angle_beta   90.00
_cell.angle_gamma   90.00
#
_symmetry.space_group_name_H-M   'P 1'
#
loop_
_entity.id
_entity.type
_entity.pdbx_description
1 polymer ?
#
loop_
_entity_poly.entity_id
_entity_poly.type
_entity_poly.pdbx_seq_one_letter_code
_entity_poly.pdbx_strand_id
1 'polypeptide(L)' 'MNNKIKELEYIADEAELAMLALTSMLLMDYKGVAVLQRKMHEISQKAHQLIAQETHQRKDAVFKTELDTEQYHISV' A
#
# COMPACT_ATOMS: atom_id res chain seq x y z
N MET A 1 13.46 8.18 -4.09
CA MET A 1 12.93 6.81 -3.91
C MET A 1 11.81 6.70 -2.85
N ASN A 2 11.29 7.81 -2.29
CA ASN A 2 10.15 7.83 -1.35
C ASN A 2 8.80 8.12 -2.01
N ASN A 3 8.77 8.37 -3.34
CA ASN A 3 7.53 8.67 -4.06
C ASN A 3 6.62 7.47 -4.19
N LYS A 4 7.18 6.26 -4.33
CA LYS A 4 6.40 5.08 -4.71
C LYS A 4 5.49 4.57 -3.59
N ILE A 5 5.99 4.54 -2.35
CA ILE A 5 5.18 4.24 -1.16
C ILE A 5 4.11 5.34 -0.96
N LYS A 6 4.48 6.62 -1.10
CA LYS A 6 3.53 7.74 -1.00
C LYS A 6 2.43 7.71 -2.07
N GLU A 7 2.76 7.29 -3.29
CA GLU A 7 1.79 7.10 -4.37
C GLU A 7 0.85 5.94 -4.04
N LEU A 8 1.35 4.85 -3.46
CA LEU A 8 0.50 3.73 -3.03
C LEU A 8 -0.40 4.09 -1.85
N GLU A 9 0.09 4.85 -0.87
CA GLU A 9 -0.70 5.40 0.25
C GLU A 9 -1.81 6.30 -0.28
N TYR A 10 -1.48 7.22 -1.20
CA TYR A 10 -2.47 8.08 -1.85
C TYR A 10 -3.56 7.29 -2.57
N ILE A 11 -3.19 6.22 -3.30
CA ILE A 11 -4.17 5.35 -3.98
C ILE A 11 -5.08 4.63 -2.97
N ALA A 12 -4.54 4.19 -1.83
CA ALA A 12 -5.34 3.53 -0.80
C ALA A 12 -6.36 4.49 -0.18
N ASP A 13 -5.93 5.69 0.18
CA ASP A 13 -6.77 6.72 0.78
C ASP A 13 -7.92 7.15 -0.14
N GLU A 14 -7.63 7.41 -1.42
CA GLU A 14 -8.65 7.78 -2.42
C GLU A 14 -9.67 6.66 -2.65
N ALA A 15 -9.23 5.40 -2.66
CA ALA A 15 -10.11 4.25 -2.81
C ALA A 15 -11.05 4.08 -1.60
N GLU A 16 -10.57 4.32 -0.39
CA GLU A 16 -11.39 4.29 0.82
C GLU A 16 -12.38 5.46 0.87
N LEU A 17 -11.95 6.66 0.48
CA LEU A 17 -12.81 7.83 0.37
C LEU A 17 -13.94 7.60 -0.65
N ALA A 18 -13.62 7.01 -1.80
CA ALA A 18 -14.61 6.63 -2.81
C ALA A 18 -15.61 5.60 -2.27
N MET A 19 -15.17 4.60 -1.51
CA MET A 19 -16.08 3.65 -0.85
C MET A 19 -17.02 4.34 0.14
N LEU A 20 -16.50 5.25 0.97
CA LEU A 20 -17.29 6.00 1.94
C LEU A 20 -18.37 6.85 1.24
N ALA A 21 -18.00 7.55 0.16
CA ALA A 21 -18.93 8.35 -0.63
C ALA A 21 -20.05 7.50 -1.27
N LEU A 22 -19.68 6.37 -1.88
CA LEU A 22 -20.64 5.45 -2.52
C LEU A 22 -21.60 4.81 -1.50
N THR A 23 -21.12 4.55 -0.29
CA THR A 23 -21.92 3.96 0.80
C THR A 23 -22.86 4.99 1.44
N SER A 24 -22.43 6.25 1.55
CA SER A 24 -23.20 7.36 2.13
C SER A 24 -24.42 7.75 1.27
N MET A 25 -24.35 7.60 -0.05
CA MET A 25 -25.42 8.02 -0.95
C MET A 25 -26.68 7.12 -0.96
N LEU A 26 -26.77 6.08 -0.10
CA LEU A 26 -27.89 5.10 -0.09
C LEU A 26 -28.15 4.45 -1.47
N LEU A 27 -27.19 4.51 -2.40
CA LEU A 27 -27.29 3.99 -3.76
C LEU A 27 -27.08 2.46 -3.85
N MET A 28 -27.27 1.74 -2.74
CA MET A 28 -27.02 0.29 -2.65
C MET A 28 -27.91 -0.53 -3.61
N ASP A 29 -29.04 0.03 -4.03
CA ASP A 29 -29.95 -0.62 -4.98
C ASP A 29 -29.44 -0.63 -6.43
N TYR A 30 -28.42 0.17 -6.73
CA TYR A 30 -27.81 0.22 -8.05
C TYR A 30 -26.67 -0.80 -8.16
N LYS A 31 -26.92 -1.89 -8.92
CA LYS A 31 -25.92 -2.94 -9.20
C LYS A 31 -24.55 -2.40 -9.62
N GLY A 32 -24.49 -1.30 -10.38
CA GLY A 32 -23.24 -0.65 -10.79
C GLY A 32 -22.45 -0.05 -9.63
N VAL A 33 -23.13 0.54 -8.64
CA VAL A 33 -22.51 1.15 -7.46
C VAL A 33 -21.92 0.07 -6.55
N ALA A 34 -22.63 -1.04 -6.34
CA ALA A 34 -22.13 -2.18 -5.58
C ALA A 34 -20.87 -2.80 -6.19
N VAL A 35 -20.82 -2.90 -7.53
CA VAL A 35 -19.63 -3.36 -8.26
C VAL A 35 -18.47 -2.37 -8.09
N LEU A 36 -18.75 -1.07 -8.17
CA LEU A 36 -17.72 -0.04 -7.99
C LEU A 36 -17.15 -0.04 -6.57
N GLN A 37 -17.99 -0.15 -5.54
CA GLN A 37 -17.56 -0.29 -4.14
C GLN A 37 -16.64 -1.49 -3.96
N ARG A 38 -17.02 -2.66 -4.51
CA ARG A 38 -16.18 -3.87 -4.43
C ARG A 38 -14.82 -3.65 -5.08
N LYS A 39 -14.77 -3.03 -6.26
CA LYS A 39 -13.50 -2.75 -6.95
C LYS A 39 -12.63 -1.76 -6.18
N MET A 40 -13.21 -0.71 -5.59
CA MET A 40 -12.45 0.23 -4.77
C MET A 40 -11.88 -0.47 -3.53
N HIS A 41 -12.64 -1.36 -2.90
CA HIS A 41 -12.13 -2.19 -1.80
C HIS A 41 -10.93 -3.04 -2.22
N GLU A 42 -11.05 -3.76 -3.34
CA GLU A 42 -9.97 -4.59 -3.88
C GLU A 42 -8.70 -3.77 -4.19
N ILE A 43 -8.87 -2.55 -4.73
CA ILE A 43 -7.75 -1.64 -5.00
C ILE A 43 -7.07 -1.19 -3.71
N SER A 44 -7.83 -0.77 -2.69
CA SER A 44 -7.26 -0.40 -1.38
C SER A 44 -6.49 -1.58 -0.77
N GLN A 45 -7.07 -2.78 -0.76
CA GLN A 45 -6.40 -3.97 -0.21
C GLN A 45 -5.09 -4.27 -0.95
N LYS A 46 -5.08 -4.18 -2.27
CA LYS A 46 -3.89 -4.43 -3.08
C LYS A 46 -2.81 -3.36 -2.86
N ALA A 47 -3.20 -2.09 -2.71
CA ALA A 47 -2.27 -1.02 -2.38
C ALA A 47 -1.60 -1.28 -1.01
N HIS A 48 -2.38 -1.64 0.01
CA HIS A 48 -1.85 -2.02 1.32
C HIS A 48 -0.88 -3.21 1.26
N GLN A 49 -1.19 -4.24 0.47
CA GLN A 49 -0.29 -5.38 0.27
C GLN A 49 1.03 -4.97 -0.40
N LEU A 50 0.99 -4.09 -1.41
CA LEU A 50 2.18 -3.58 -2.07
C LEU A 50 3.02 -2.70 -1.15
N ILE A 51 2.40 -1.88 -0.31
CA ILE A 51 3.08 -1.09 0.72
C ILE A 51 3.80 -2.03 1.70
N ALA A 52 3.11 -3.07 2.18
CA ALA A 52 3.72 -4.07 3.06
C ALA A 52 4.92 -4.75 2.39
N GLN A 53 4.80 -5.14 1.11
CA GLN A 53 5.89 -5.76 0.35
C GLN A 53 7.09 -4.81 0.15
N GLU A 54 6.88 -3.59 -0.32
CA GLU A 54 7.97 -2.63 -0.51
C GLU A 54 8.63 -2.24 0.83
N THR A 55 7.87 -2.21 1.92
CA THR A 55 8.39 -1.95 3.27
C THR A 55 9.24 -3.12 3.80
N HIS A 56 8.83 -4.37 3.57
CA HIS A 56 9.62 -5.55 3.97
C HIS A 56 10.89 -5.70 3.12
N GLN A 57 10.79 -5.51 1.81
CA GLN A 57 11.97 -5.52 0.92
C GLN A 57 12.98 -4.44 1.33
N ARG A 58 12.52 -3.26 1.78
CA ARG A 58 13.41 -2.24 2.35
C ARG A 58 14.08 -2.70 3.63
N LYS A 59 13.36 -3.35 4.56
CA LYS A 59 13.96 -3.88 5.79
C LYS A 59 15.05 -4.89 5.45
N ASP A 60 14.78 -5.85 4.57
CA ASP A 60 15.75 -6.87 4.18
C ASP A 60 16.99 -6.28 3.46
N ALA A 61 16.80 -5.23 2.65
CA ALA A 61 17.90 -4.51 2.01
C ALA A 61 18.75 -3.74 3.03
N VAL A 62 18.12 -3.05 4.00
CA VAL A 62 18.82 -2.35 5.08
C VAL A 62 19.61 -3.34 5.94
N PHE A 63 19.01 -4.46 6.35
CA PHE A 63 19.70 -5.51 7.11
C PHE A 63 20.90 -6.10 6.37
N LYS A 64 20.80 -6.35 5.05
CA LYS A 64 21.94 -6.78 4.23
C LYS A 64 23.05 -5.75 4.17
N THR A 65 22.70 -4.47 4.11
CA THR A 65 23.69 -3.38 4.02
C THR A 65 24.40 -3.18 5.36
N GLU A 66 23.68 -3.34 6.48
CA GLU A 66 24.23 -3.27 7.85
C GLU A 66 25.19 -4.44 8.13
N LEU A 67 24.84 -5.66 7.71
CA LEU A 67 25.71 -6.85 7.81
C LEU A 67 27.01 -6.72 7.01
N ASP A 68 26.94 -6.19 5.78
CA ASP A 68 28.15 -5.94 4.97
C ASP A 68 29.04 -4.86 5.59
N THR A 69 28.47 -3.81 6.21
CA THR A 69 29.26 -2.77 6.87
C THR A 69 29.94 -3.21 8.17
N GLU A 70 29.33 -4.10 8.95
CA GLU A 70 29.95 -4.63 10.17
C GLU A 70 31.10 -5.62 9.88
N GLN A 71 31.01 -6.37 8.78
CA GLN A 71 32.05 -7.33 8.41
C GLN A 71 33.36 -6.68 7.93
N TYR A 72 33.29 -5.45 7.41
CA TYR A 72 34.48 -4.66 7.04
C TYR A 72 35.22 -4.06 8.24
N HIS A 73 34.57 -3.91 9.41
CA HIS A 73 35.17 -3.26 10.58
C HIS A 73 35.92 -4.23 11.53
N ILE A 74 35.77 -5.55 11.37
CA ILE A 74 36.40 -6.55 12.25
C ILE A 74 37.76 -7.05 11.70
N SER A 75 38.23 -6.55 10.55
CA SER A 75 39.47 -7.00 9.90
C SER A 75 40.56 -5.92 9.80
N VAL A 76 40.98 -5.33 10.92
CA VAL A 76 42.24 -4.55 11.03
C VAL A 76 42.98 -4.91 12.32
#